data_AF-A0A0P0WRD9-F1
#
_entry.id   AF-A0A0P0WRD9-F1
#
_cell.length_a   1.000
_cell.length_b   1.000
_cell.length_c   1.000
_cell.angle_alpha   90.00
_cell.angle_beta   90.00
_cell.angle_gamma   90.00
#
_symmetry.space_group_name_H-M   'P 1'
#
loop_
_entity.id
_entity.type
_entity.pdbx_description
1 polymer ?
#
loop_
_entity_poly.entity_id
_entity_poly.type
_entity_poly.pdbx_seq_one_letter_code
_entity_poly.pdbx_strand_id
1 'polypeptide(L)' 'MAVVKRSHNPYADFRSSMVEMVVERRICGADAMGDLLMSYLSLNSRRHHPAILAAFEDVWEAVFATP' A
#
# COMPACT_ATOMS: atom_id res chain seq x y z
N MET A 1 -10.75 20.14 -4.63
CA MET A 1 -10.48 20.13 -3.18
C MET A 1 -10.17 18.69 -2.79
N ALA A 2 -8.93 18.36 -2.44
CA ALA A 2 -8.64 17.06 -1.85
C ALA A 2 -9.24 17.06 -0.45
N VAL A 3 -10.40 16.42 -0.27
CA VAL A 3 -10.90 16.09 1.05
C VAL A 3 -9.86 15.17 1.66
N VAL A 4 -9.03 15.73 2.54
CA VAL A 4 -8.16 14.93 3.40
C VAL A 4 -9.12 14.09 4.22
N LYS A 5 -9.38 12.85 3.79
CA LYS A 5 -9.96 11.85 4.67
C LYS A 5 -8.98 11.76 5.83
N ARG A 6 -9.29 12.43 6.94
CA ARG A 6 -8.71 12.10 8.23
C ARG A 6 -9.30 10.73 8.57
N SER A 7 -8.72 9.70 7.97
CA SER A 7 -9.03 8.35 8.39
C SER A 7 -8.48 8.15 9.78
N HIS A 8 -9.31 7.53 10.63
CA HIS A 8 -8.89 7.13 11.96
C HIS A 8 -7.87 5.99 11.91
N ASN A 9 -7.70 5.32 10.77
CA ASN A 9 -6.76 4.22 10.61
C ASN A 9 -6.02 4.30 9.26
N PRO A 10 -4.92 5.08 9.17
CA PRO A 10 -4.12 5.18 7.95
C PRO A 10 -3.64 3.83 7.42
N TYR A 11 -3.32 2.88 8.32
CA TYR A 11 -2.88 1.54 7.92
C TYR A 11 -3.97 0.81 7.12
N ALA A 12 -5.21 0.79 7.61
CA ALA A 12 -6.31 0.11 6.91
C ALA A 12 -6.62 0.74 5.55
N ASP A 13 -6.55 2.08 5.47
CA ASP A 13 -6.71 2.82 4.22
C ASP A 13 -5.63 2.46 3.19
N PHE A 14 -4.35 2.49 3.57
CA PHE A 14 -3.25 2.14 2.68
C PHE A 14 -3.32 0.68 2.24
N ARG A 15 -3.60 -0.24 3.17
CA ARG A 15 -3.75 -1.67 2.87
C ARG A 15 -4.85 -1.90 1.84
N SER A 16 -6.02 -1.29 2.05
CA SER A 16 -7.16 -1.44 1.13
C SER A 16 -6.82 -0.89 -0.26
N SER A 17 -6.18 0.28 -0.32
CA SER A 17 -5.77 0.90 -1.58
C SER A 17 -4.69 0.09 -2.31
N MET A 18 -3.73 -0.48 -1.59
CA MET A 18 -2.70 -1.35 -2.19
C MET A 18 -3.31 -2.63 -2.76
N VAL A 19 -4.22 -3.29 -2.03
CA VAL A 19 -4.93 -4.48 -2.54
C VAL A 19 -5.71 -4.16 -3.81
N GLU A 20 -6.44 -3.05 -3.83
CA GLU A 20 -7.18 -2.59 -5.01
C GLU A 20 -6.22 -2.38 -6.20
N MET A 21 -5.10 -1.67 -6.00
CA MET A 21 -4.09 -1.48 -7.04
C MET A 21 -3.49 -2.79 -7.54
N VAL A 22 -3.21 -3.74 -6.64
CA VAL A 22 -2.68 -5.06 -7.00
C VAL A 22 -3.66 -5.83 -7.86
N VAL A 23 -4.94 -5.85 -7.49
CA VAL A 23 -5.99 -6.57 -8.21
C VAL A 23 -6.31 -5.91 -9.55
N GLU A 24 -6.53 -4.59 -9.55
CA GLU A 24 -6.94 -3.84 -10.74
C GLU A 24 -5.83 -3.75 -11.79
N ARG A 25 -4.61 -3.44 -11.35
CA ARG A 25 -3.46 -3.28 -12.26
C ARG A 25 -2.72 -4.59 -12.51
N ARG A 26 -3.18 -5.69 -11.90
CA ARG A 26 -2.52 -7.00 -11.93
C ARG A 26 -1.03 -6.89 -11.58
N ILE A 27 -0.73 -6.15 -10.52
CA ILE A 27 0.64 -6.04 -10.01
C ILE A 27 1.00 -7.40 -9.44
N CYS A 28 1.88 -8.11 -10.13
CA CYS A 28 2.45 -9.36 -9.67
C CYS A 28 3.97 -9.29 -9.81
N GLY A 29 4.67 -9.90 -8.86
CA GLY A 29 6.13 -9.91 -8.83
C GLY A 29 6.74 -8.84 -7.93
N ALA A 30 7.96 -9.15 -7.47
CA ALA A 30 8.68 -8.36 -6.48
C ALA A 30 8.96 -6.93 -6.94
N ASP A 31 9.39 -6.75 -8.19
CA ASP A 31 9.74 -5.44 -8.74
C ASP A 31 8.53 -4.50 -8.80
N ALA A 32 7.41 -4.99 -9.32
CA ALA A 32 6.18 -4.19 -9.45
C ALA A 32 5.58 -3.84 -8.08
N MET A 33 5.71 -4.73 -7.10
CA MET A 33 5.36 -4.43 -5.70
C MET A 33 6.31 -3.39 -5.09
N GLY A 34 7.61 -3.47 -5.37
CA GLY A 34 8.60 -2.46 -4.95
C GLY A 34 8.29 -1.07 -5.52
N ASP A 35 7.95 -0.99 -6.81
CA ASP A 35 7.53 0.26 -7.46
C ASP A 35 6.26 0.83 -6.84
N LEU A 36 5.28 -0.03 -6.51
CA LEU A 36 4.07 0.37 -5.80
C LEU A 36 4.43 0.99 -4.45
N LEU A 37 5.26 0.33 -3.63
CA LEU A 37 5.71 0.86 -2.35
C LEU A 37 6.40 2.23 -2.50
N MET A 38 7.32 2.35 -3.45
CA MET A 38 8.04 3.61 -3.72
C MET A 38 7.10 4.74 -4.13
N SER A 39 6.04 4.43 -4.89
CA SER A 39 5.01 5.40 -5.24
C SER A 39 4.28 5.93 -4.01
N TYR A 40 3.87 5.06 -3.07
CA TYR A 40 3.22 5.50 -1.83
C TYR A 40 4.17 6.33 -0.96
N LEU A 41 5.43 5.92 -0.81
CA LEU A 41 6.39 6.63 0.04
C LEU A 41 6.73 8.02 -0.52
N SER A 42 6.82 8.17 -1.84
CA SER A 42 7.11 9.46 -2.49
C SER A 42 5.91 10.41 -2.49
N LEU A 43 4.69 9.89 -2.60
CA LEU A 43 3.46 10.68 -2.62
C LEU A 43 2.96 11.10 -1.23
N ASN A 44 3.43 10.46 -0.17
CA ASN A 44 2.94 10.69 1.20
C ASN A 44 4.02 11.25 2.12
N SER A 45 3.59 12.09 3.08
CA SER A 45 4.49 12.61 4.11
C SER A 45 5.12 11.50 4.94
N ARG A 46 6.35 11.72 5.43
CA ARG A 46 7.08 10.73 6.25
C ARG A 46 6.30 10.25 7.48
N ARG A 47 5.34 11.03 7.99
CA ARG A 47 4.44 10.63 9.08
C ARG A 47 3.62 9.39 8.75
N HIS A 48 3.33 9.15 7.48
CA HIS A 48 2.53 8.01 7.03
C HIS A 48 3.38 6.78 6.67
N HIS A 49 4.70 6.92 6.55
CA HIS A 49 5.59 5.83 6.14
C HIS A 49 5.48 4.58 7.02
N PRO A 50 5.37 4.66 8.36
CA PRO A 50 5.18 3.46 9.18
C PRO A 50 3.89 2.70 8.84
N ALA A 51 2.79 3.41 8.58
CA ALA A 51 1.51 2.79 8.21
C ALA A 51 1.54 2.19 6.80
N ILE A 52 2.24 2.85 5.86
CA ILE A 52 2.45 2.37 4.49
C ILE A 52 3.28 1.08 4.49
N LEU A 53 4.38 1.04 5.26
CA LEU A 53 5.26 -0.13 5.34
C LEU A 53 4.53 -1.32 5.96
N ALA A 54 3.82 -1.13 7.07
CA ALA A 54 3.04 -2.19 7.70
C ALA A 54 1.94 -2.73 6.77
N ALA A 55 1.22 -1.83 6.08
CA ALA A 55 0.22 -2.23 5.09
C ALA A 55 0.85 -3.01 3.92
N PHE A 56 2.02 -2.57 3.46
CA PHE A 56 2.73 -3.23 2.37
C PHE A 56 3.20 -4.64 2.75
N GLU A 57 3.73 -4.83 3.95
CA GLU A 57 4.14 -6.15 4.46
C GLU A 57 2.96 -7.14 4.43
N ASP A 58 1.78 -6.74 4.91
CA ASP A 58 0.60 -7.60 4.88
C ASP A 58 0.13 -7.93 3.46
N VAL A 59 0.21 -6.98 2.53
CA VAL A 59 -0.16 -7.23 1.12
C VAL A 59 0.90 -8.09 0.45
N TRP A 60 2.17 -7.89 0.75
CA TRP A 60 3.26 -8.73 0.27
C TRP A 60 3.08 -10.18 0.70
N GLU A 61 2.84 -10.41 1.99
CA GLU A 61 2.51 -11.74 2.51
C GLU A 61 1.24 -12.28 1.84
N ALA A 62 0.17 -11.50 1.68
CA ALA A 62 -1.03 -12.00 1.01
C ALA A 62 -0.82 -12.38 -0.48
N VAL A 63 0.12 -11.74 -1.17
CA VAL A 63 0.42 -11.99 -2.59
C VAL A 63 1.40 -13.15 -2.77
N PHE A 64 2.37 -13.30 -1.88
CA PHE A 64 3.46 -14.27 -2.01
C PHE A 64 3.41 -15.43 -1.02
N ALA A 65 2.60 -15.37 0.03
CA ALA A 65 2.35 -16.52 0.89
C ALA A 65 1.59 -17.56 0.07
N THR A 66 2.33 -18.57 -0.37
CA THR A 66 1.77 -19.84 -0.82
C THR A 66 0.92 -20.44 0.32
N PRO A 67 -0.31 -20.90 0.03
CA PRO A 67 -1.12 -21.68 0.98
C PRO A 67 -0.41 -22.92 1.52
#